data_AF-A0A6C2C1W4-F1
#
_entry.id   AF-A0A6C2C1W4-F1
#
_cell.length_a   1.000
_cell.length_b   1.000
_cell.length_c   1.000
_cell.angle_alpha   90.00
_cell.angle_beta   90.00
_cell.angle_gamma   90.00
#
_symmetry.space_group_name_H-M   'P 1'
#
loop_
_entity.id
_entity.type
_entity.pdbx_description
1 polymer ?
#
loop_
_entity_poly.entity_id
_entity_poly.type
_entity_poly.pdbx_seq_one_letter_code
_entity_poly.pdbx_strand_id
1 'polypeptide(L)'
;MALQSEFHPDLSKIEPIVWKSLTKSQLIMIVQIIPAIAVIGVELFVIKGFMFYITAFLTGTLFVVPAFLKGTGRLEAAKANWFFNMKIQERYYSSGQIRKYTADEFIQKKEVKETDSFTN
;
A
#
# COMPACT_ATOMS: atom_id res chain seq x y z
N MET A 1 7.72 -26.58 -9.72
CA MET A 1 7.12 -25.26 -10.00
C MET A 1 6.54 -24.71 -8.71
N ALA A 2 7.32 -23.92 -7.99
CA ALA A 2 6.87 -23.16 -6.82
C ALA A 2 8.02 -22.21 -6.48
N LEU A 3 7.99 -20.97 -6.95
CA LEU A 3 8.91 -19.90 -6.53
C LEU A 3 8.31 -18.53 -6.91
N GLN A 4 7.03 -18.34 -6.64
CA GLN A 4 6.50 -16.99 -6.50
C GLN A 4 6.61 -16.67 -5.01
N SER A 5 7.73 -16.07 -4.62
CA SER A 5 7.91 -15.51 -3.29
C SER A 5 6.81 -14.48 -3.08
N GLU A 6 5.74 -14.86 -2.38
CA GLU A 6 4.94 -13.91 -1.64
C GLU A 6 5.91 -13.20 -0.71
N PHE A 7 6.32 -11.99 -1.09
CA PHE A 7 7.04 -11.11 -0.18
C PHE A 7 6.19 -11.04 1.08
N HIS A 8 6.68 -11.61 2.18
CA HIS A 8 5.99 -11.54 3.47
C HIS A 8 5.57 -10.07 3.70
N PRO A 9 4.30 -9.81 4.06
CA PRO A 9 3.87 -8.46 4.35
C PRO A 9 4.73 -7.97 5.49
N ASP A 10 5.59 -7.01 5.18
CA ASP A 10 6.55 -6.44 6.12
C ASP A 10 5.76 -5.85 7.30
N LEU A 11 5.75 -6.58 8.41
CA LEU A 11 4.96 -6.26 9.61
C LEU A 11 5.42 -4.95 10.26
N SER A 12 6.59 -4.42 9.86
CA SER A 12 7.05 -3.08 10.25
C SER A 12 6.24 -1.96 9.59
N LYS A 13 5.45 -2.27 8.55
CA LYS A 13 4.60 -1.33 7.80
C LYS A 13 3.12 -1.38 8.23
N ILE A 14 2.80 -1.94 9.39
CA ILE A 14 1.45 -1.83 9.93
C ILE A 14 1.16 -0.35 10.15
N GLU A 15 0.12 0.17 9.47
CA GLU A 15 -0.26 1.57 9.61
C GLU A 15 -0.58 1.87 11.08
N PRO A 16 0.04 2.92 11.68
CA PRO A 16 -0.27 3.29 13.03
C PRO A 16 -1.74 3.74 13.14
N ILE A 17 -2.35 3.38 14.26
CA ILE A 17 -3.66 3.91 14.63
C ILE A 17 -3.50 5.41 14.90
N VAL A 18 -4.28 6.23 14.21
CA VAL A 18 -4.20 7.69 14.31
C VAL A 18 -5.28 8.25 15.22
N TRP A 19 -6.48 7.64 15.25
CA TRP A 19 -7.57 8.17 16.06
C TRP A 19 -8.57 7.11 16.49
N LYS A 20 -8.84 6.97 17.80
CA LYS A 20 -9.88 6.09 18.38
C LYS A 20 -9.96 4.70 17.71
N SER A 21 -8.82 4.05 17.47
CA SER A 21 -8.71 2.75 16.79
C SER A 21 -8.80 2.75 15.25
N LEU A 22 -8.86 3.90 14.60
CA LEU A 22 -8.85 4.02 13.14
C LEU A 22 -7.45 4.35 12.60
N THR A 23 -7.07 3.68 11.51
CA THR A 23 -5.88 4.04 10.74
C THR A 23 -6.15 5.27 9.87
N LYS A 24 -5.08 5.93 9.40
CA LYS A 24 -5.20 7.09 8.51
C LYS A 24 -6.01 6.76 7.25
N SER A 25 -5.78 5.58 6.67
CA SER A 25 -6.45 5.12 5.46
C SER A 25 -7.95 4.87 5.69
N GLN A 26 -8.33 4.38 6.86
CA GLN A 26 -9.75 4.24 7.25
C GLN A 26 -10.43 5.60 7.43
N LEU A 27 -9.73 6.61 7.98
CA LEU A 27 -10.27 7.97 8.09
C LEU A 27 -10.50 8.61 6.72
N ILE A 28 -9.55 8.46 5.80
CA ILE A 28 -9.68 8.94 4.42
C ILE A 28 -10.88 8.25 3.75
N MET A 29 -11.04 6.94 3.94
CA MET A 29 -12.18 6.20 3.41
C MET A 29 -13.51 6.75 3.92
N ILE A 30 -13.64 7.01 5.23
CA ILE A 30 -14.86 7.58 5.82
C ILE A 30 -15.17 8.94 5.20
N VAL A 31 -14.16 9.82 5.09
CA VAL A 31 -14.33 11.15 4.48
C VAL A 31 -14.76 11.06 3.02
N GLN A 32 -14.24 10.09 2.27
CA GLN A 32 -14.58 9.88 0.86
C GLN A 32 -15.99 9.30 0.64
N ILE A 33 -16.61 8.68 1.66
CA ILE A 33 -17.97 8.15 1.57
C ILE A 33 -19.03 9.24 1.83
N ILE A 34 -18.71 10.31 2.56
CA ILE A 34 -19.65 11.40 2.89
C ILE A 34 -20.38 11.98 1.65
N PRO A 35 -19.70 12.30 0.53
CA PRO A 35 -20.37 12.79 -0.67
C PRO A 35 -21.39 11.79 -1.24
N ALA A 36 -21.10 10.49 -1.18
CA ALA A 36 -22.01 9.45 -1.65
C ALA A 36 -23.32 9.46 -0.85
N ILE A 37 -23.21 9.59 0.47
CA ILE A 37 -24.37 9.68 1.37
C ILE A 37 -25.19 10.93 1.04
N ALA A 38 -24.54 12.06 0.78
CA ALA A 38 -25.22 13.30 0.40
C ALA A 38 -25.98 13.14 -0.93
N VAL A 39 -25.36 12.53 -1.95
CA VAL A 39 -26.00 12.29 -3.25
C VAL A 39 -27.20 11.35 -3.12
N ILE A 40 -27.06 10.22 -2.43
CA ILE A 40 -28.16 9.28 -2.17
C ILE A 40 -29.28 9.97 -1.38
N GLY A 41 -28.91 10.83 -0.42
CA GLY A 41 -29.85 11.66 0.32
C GLY A 41 -30.69 12.58 -0.57
N VAL A 42 -30.10 13.16 -1.61
CA VAL A 42 -30.82 13.96 -2.62
C VAL A 42 -31.69 13.06 -3.50
N GLU A 43 -31.17 11.90 -3.92
CA GLU A 43 -31.92 10.93 -4.75
C GLU A 43 -33.22 10.48 -4.10
N LEU A 44 -33.28 10.37 -2.76
CA LEU A 44 -34.50 10.05 -2.01
C LEU A 44 -35.66 11.03 -2.28
N PHE A 45 -35.36 12.30 -2.53
CA PHE A 45 -36.38 13.32 -2.80
C PHE A 45 -36.75 13.41 -4.29
N VAL A 46 -35.80 13.11 -5.17
CA VAL A 46 -35.95 13.26 -6.63
C VAL A 46 -36.56 12.02 -7.28
N ILE A 47 -36.13 10.84 -6.86
CA ILE A 47 -36.47 9.56 -7.50
C ILE A 47 -37.33 8.76 -6.54
N LYS A 48 -38.50 8.30 -7.00
CA LYS A 48 -39.46 7.55 -6.17
C LYS A 48 -39.65 6.12 -6.69
N GLY A 49 -40.02 5.23 -5.77
CA GLY A 49 -40.36 3.85 -6.10
C GLY A 49 -39.15 3.01 -6.47
N PHE A 50 -39.34 2.02 -7.34
CA PHE A 50 -38.31 1.02 -7.66
C PHE A 50 -37.03 1.62 -8.27
N MET A 51 -37.16 2.70 -9.06
CA MET A 51 -36.02 3.36 -9.70
C MET A 51 -35.02 3.93 -8.69
N PHE A 52 -35.49 4.35 -7.49
CA PHE A 52 -34.60 4.86 -6.45
C PHE A 52 -33.60 3.80 -6.00
N TYR A 53 -34.04 2.55 -5.84
CA TYR A 53 -33.15 1.48 -5.38
C TYR A 53 -32.06 1.17 -6.40
N ILE A 54 -32.39 1.21 -7.69
CA ILE A 54 -31.42 1.01 -8.77
C ILE A 54 -30.41 2.15 -8.78
N THR A 55 -30.86 3.41 -8.73
CA THR A 55 -29.96 4.56 -8.75
C THR A 55 -29.08 4.62 -7.51
N ALA A 56 -29.67 4.42 -6.33
CA ALA A 56 -28.94 4.38 -5.05
C ALA A 56 -27.89 3.25 -5.01
N PHE A 57 -28.22 2.10 -5.61
CA PHE A 57 -27.26 1.00 -5.73
C PHE A 57 -26.10 1.37 -6.65
N LEU A 58 -26.38 1.98 -7.81
CA LEU A 58 -25.36 2.41 -8.76
C LEU A 58 -24.48 3.52 -8.18
N THR A 59 -25.06 4.54 -7.56
CA THR A 59 -24.30 5.63 -6.91
C THR A 59 -23.51 5.11 -5.73
N GLY A 60 -24.12 4.30 -4.86
CA GLY A 60 -23.43 3.65 -3.76
C GLY A 60 -22.23 2.84 -4.24
N THR A 61 -22.39 1.99 -5.25
CA THR A 61 -21.29 1.19 -5.80
C THR A 61 -20.20 2.07 -6.41
N LEU A 62 -20.57 3.08 -7.20
CA LEU A 62 -19.63 3.95 -7.90
C LEU A 62 -18.73 4.76 -6.94
N PHE A 63 -19.28 5.22 -5.81
CA PHE A 63 -18.53 6.04 -4.87
C PHE A 63 -17.89 5.24 -3.72
N VAL A 64 -18.56 4.21 -3.21
CA VAL A 64 -18.07 3.43 -2.06
C VAL A 64 -16.97 2.46 -2.45
N VAL A 65 -17.07 1.80 -3.63
CA VAL A 65 -16.08 0.80 -4.04
C VAL A 65 -14.68 1.42 -4.23
N PRO A 66 -14.50 2.56 -4.94
CA PRO A 66 -13.19 3.18 -5.05
C PRO A 66 -12.63 3.66 -3.71
N ALA A 67 -13.47 4.22 -2.84
CA ALA A 67 -13.07 4.64 -1.50
C ALA A 67 -12.56 3.46 -0.66
N PHE A 68 -13.26 2.33 -0.72
CA PHE A 68 -12.87 1.09 -0.04
C PHE A 68 -11.57 0.49 -0.60
N LEU A 69 -11.43 0.43 -1.92
CA LEU A 69 -10.22 -0.07 -2.57
C LEU A 69 -8.98 0.78 -2.26
N LYS A 70 -9.17 2.10 -2.13
CA LYS A 70 -8.11 3.02 -1.72
C LYS A 70 -7.78 2.86 -0.24
N GLY A 71 -8.78 2.81 0.64
CA GLY A 71 -8.59 2.66 2.08
C GLY A 71 -7.97 1.33 2.50
N THR A 72 -8.14 0.28 1.70
CA THR A 72 -7.53 -1.05 1.94
C THR A 72 -6.17 -1.24 1.27
N GLY A 73 -5.66 -0.25 0.54
CA GLY A 73 -4.40 -0.35 -0.21
C GLY A 73 -4.42 -1.34 -1.39
N ARG A 74 -5.56 -1.99 -1.66
CA ARG A 74 -5.71 -2.97 -2.76
C ARG A 74 -5.48 -2.33 -4.13
N LEU A 75 -5.82 -1.06 -4.27
CA LEU A 75 -5.60 -0.30 -5.50
C LEU A 75 -4.10 -0.09 -5.79
N GLU A 76 -3.31 0.13 -4.74
CA GLU A 76 -1.85 0.27 -4.83
C GLU A 76 -1.19 -1.08 -5.09
N ALA A 77 -1.64 -2.14 -4.41
CA ALA A 77 -1.19 -3.51 -4.67
C ALA A 77 -1.49 -3.95 -6.11
N ALA A 78 -2.68 -3.65 -6.63
CA ALA A 78 -3.04 -3.95 -8.02
C ALA A 78 -2.14 -3.20 -9.02
N LYS A 79 -1.85 -1.91 -8.77
CA LYS A 79 -0.92 -1.13 -9.59
C LYS A 79 0.50 -1.68 -9.53
N ALA A 80 0.98 -2.05 -8.35
CA ALA A 80 2.30 -2.64 -8.16
C ALA A 80 2.42 -3.98 -8.89
N ASN A 81 1.41 -4.84 -8.79
CA ASN A 81 1.35 -6.11 -9.52
C ASN A 81 1.33 -5.91 -11.03
N TRP A 82 0.52 -4.97 -11.52
CA TRP A 82 0.47 -4.64 -12.93
C TRP A 82 1.83 -4.11 -13.44
N PHE A 83 2.46 -3.19 -12.68
CA PHE A 83 3.78 -2.69 -13.00
C PHE A 83 4.85 -3.79 -12.99
N PHE A 84 4.81 -4.70 -12.02
CA PHE A 84 5.71 -5.84 -11.93
C PHE A 84 5.55 -6.75 -13.15
N ASN A 85 4.31 -7.11 -13.49
CA ASN A 85 4.03 -7.96 -14.65
C ASN A 85 4.47 -7.31 -15.97
N MET A 86 4.29 -6.00 -16.13
CA MET A 86 4.67 -5.32 -17.38
C MET A 86 6.16 -4.98 -17.49
N LYS A 87 6.83 -4.56 -16.40
CA LYS A 87 8.20 -4.03 -16.48
C LYS A 87 9.27 -4.95 -15.90
N ILE A 88 8.93 -5.81 -14.94
CA ILE A 88 9.93 -6.59 -14.20
C ILE A 88 10.08 -7.99 -14.78
N GLN A 89 9.02 -8.60 -15.33
CA GLN A 89 9.13 -9.86 -16.06
C GLN A 89 10.05 -9.76 -17.30
N GLU A 90 10.10 -8.61 -17.98
CA GLU A 90 10.97 -8.41 -19.15
C GLU A 90 12.44 -8.11 -18.79
N ARG A 91 12.79 -7.95 -17.51
CA ARG A 91 14.19 -7.81 -17.13
C ARG A 91 14.86 -9.17 -17.23
N TYR A 92 15.68 -9.33 -18.29
CA TYR A 92 16.72 -10.35 -18.29
C TYR A 92 17.51 -10.25 -16.99
N TYR A 93 17.66 -11.37 -16.30
CA TYR A 93 18.45 -11.50 -15.08
C TYR A 93 19.90 -11.15 -15.42
N SER A 94 20.25 -9.87 -15.36
CA SER A 94 21.65 -9.46 -15.38
C SER A 94 22.19 -9.77 -13.99
N SER A 95 22.78 -10.96 -13.83
CA SER A 95 23.73 -11.18 -12.76
C SER A 95 24.91 -10.26 -13.01
N GLY A 96 24.79 -8.99 -12.60
CA GLY A 96 25.95 -8.13 -12.45
C GLY A 96 26.98 -8.91 -11.65
N GLN A 97 28.24 -8.91 -12.08
CA GLN A 97 29.31 -9.60 -11.39
C GLN A 97 29.23 -9.23 -9.90
N ILE A 98 28.85 -10.20 -9.07
CA ILE A 98 28.83 -10.02 -7.62
C ILE A 98 30.28 -9.73 -7.28
N ARG A 99 30.55 -8.51 -6.81
CA ARG A 99 31.90 -8.09 -6.43
C ARG A 99 32.37 -9.08 -5.37
N LYS A 100 33.37 -9.90 -5.72
CA LYS A 100 33.99 -10.81 -4.77
C LYS A 100 34.81 -9.96 -3.82
N TYR A 101 34.30 -9.78 -2.61
CA TYR A 101 35.07 -9.22 -1.52
C TYR A 101 36.20 -10.20 -1.19
N THR A 102 37.42 -9.70 -1.11
CA THR A 102 38.56 -10.47 -0.64
C THR A 102 38.64 -10.35 0.89
N ALA A 103 39.10 -11.39 1.58
CA ALA A 103 39.02 -11.47 3.05
C ALA A 103 39.78 -10.33 3.77
N ASP A 104 40.75 -9.72 3.09
CA ASP A 104 41.53 -8.57 3.53
C ASP A 104 40.72 -7.26 3.60
N GLU A 105 39.62 -7.14 2.84
CA GLU A 105 38.73 -5.97 2.91
C GLU A 105 37.95 -5.89 4.24
N PHE A 106 37.91 -6.99 5.01
CA PHE A 106 37.27 -7.06 6.33
C PHE A 106 38.28 -6.97 7.49
N ILE A 107 39.58 -6.82 7.21
CA ILE A 107 40.59 -6.62 8.25
C ILE A 107 40.58 -5.14 8.64
N GLN A 108 40.26 -4.87 9.90
CA GLN A 108 40.24 -3.52 10.46
C GLN A 108 41.62 -2.87 10.28
N LYS A 109 41.69 -1.80 9.48
CA LYS A 109 42.93 -1.08 9.22
C LYS A 109 43.42 -0.47 10.53
N LYS A 110 44.70 -0.64 10.84
CA LYS A 110 45.34 -0.22 12.11
C LYS A 110 45.11 1.25 12.49
N GLU A 111 44.76 2.10 11.53
CA GLU A 111 44.52 3.54 11.72
C GLU A 111 43.07 3.89 12.09
N VAL A 112 42.11 2.97 11.96
CA VAL A 112 40.69 3.25 12.20
C VAL A 112 40.27 2.60 13.51
N LYS A 113 40.22 3.39 14.58
CA LYS A 113 39.60 3.00 15.87
C LYS A 113 38.14 3.44 15.86
N GLU A 114 37.20 2.49 15.80
CA GLU A 114 35.76 2.78 15.94
C GLU A 114 35.30 2.83 17.41
N THR A 115 36.23 2.79 18.37
CA THR A 115 35.90 2.87 19.79
C THR A 115 36.65 4.04 20.40
N ASP A 116 35.91 5.10 20.71
CA ASP A 116 36.39 6.15 21.59
C ASP A 116 36.58 5.53 22.99
N SER A 117 37.75 5.74 23.59
CA SER A 117 37.98 5.31 24.96
C SER A 117 37.16 6.21 25.87
N PHE A 118 36.10 5.67 26.48
CA PHE A 118 35.44 6.31 27.60
C PHE A 118 36.41 6.36 28.79
N THR A 119 37.17 7.44 28.89
CA THR A 119 37.91 7.78 30.11
C THR A 119 36.97 8.49 31.08
N ASN A 120 36.87 7.94 32.29
CA ASN A 120 36.20 8.50 33.48
C ASN A 120 36.77 9.87 33.87
#